data_AF-A0A7W5LIW0-F1
#
_entry.id   AF-A0A7W5LIW0-F1
#
_cell.length_a   1.000
_cell.length_b   1.000
_cell.length_c   1.000
_cell.angle_alpha   90.00
_cell.angle_beta   90.00
_cell.angle_gamma   90.00
#
_symmetry.space_group_name_H-M   'P 1'
#
loop_
_entity.id
_entity.type
_entity.pdbx_description
1 polymer ?
#
loop_
_entity_poly.entity_id
_entity_poly.type
_entity_poly.pdbx_seq_one_letter_code
_entity_poly.pdbx_strand_id
1 'polypeptide(L)'
;MSRDPATAARVRKVIEDIEQSDFLYLALGRDTEDIFAAMMATPALKRFWHPDPKAKHQRVSHDLTIAAIAITYDTPILTTDSDFEDIHRHFSLPGVYNPLTEEWLVEARMPIELPGLRPDAPAI
;
A
#
# COMPACT_ATOMS: atom_id res chain seq x y z
N MET A 1 -6.15 -21.51 -0.99
CA MET A 1 -5.58 -21.36 0.37
C MET A 1 -5.81 -22.67 1.12
N SER A 2 -4.76 -23.26 1.69
CA SER A 2 -4.89 -24.49 2.46
C SER A 2 -5.77 -24.25 3.68
N ARG A 3 -6.76 -25.11 3.93
CA ARG A 3 -7.62 -25.11 5.13
C ARG A 3 -6.92 -25.74 6.35
N ASP A 4 -5.59 -25.77 6.35
CA ASP A 4 -4.79 -26.31 7.44
C ASP A 4 -4.99 -25.48 8.72
N PRO A 5 -5.53 -26.06 9.80
CA PRO A 5 -5.73 -25.36 11.07
C PRO A 5 -4.43 -24.79 11.65
N ALA A 6 -3.28 -25.43 11.44
CA ALA A 6 -1.99 -24.95 11.93
C ALA A 6 -1.55 -23.67 11.21
N THR A 7 -1.79 -23.58 9.90
CA THR A 7 -1.57 -22.36 9.12
C THR A 7 -2.49 -21.24 9.55
N ALA A 8 -3.78 -21.52 9.80
CA ALA A 8 -4.72 -20.51 10.30
C ALA A 8 -4.30 -19.97 11.69
N ALA A 9 -3.88 -20.86 12.60
CA ALA A 9 -3.40 -20.46 13.93
C ALA A 9 -2.15 -19.58 13.86
N ARG A 10 -1.19 -19.91 12.99
CA ARG A 10 0.00 -19.07 12.75
C ARG A 10 -0.34 -17.68 12.23
N VAL A 11 -1.23 -17.59 11.24
CA VAL A 11 -1.66 -16.29 10.70
C VAL A 11 -2.33 -15.45 11.77
N ARG A 12 -3.21 -16.06 12.59
CA ARG A 12 -3.89 -15.35 13.67
C ARG A 12 -2.90 -14.82 14.71
N LYS A 13 -1.90 -15.61 15.10
CA LYS A 13 -0.87 -15.17 16.04
C LYS A 13 -0.10 -13.95 15.52
N VAL A 14 0.27 -13.94 14.24
CA VAL A 14 0.95 -12.78 13.64
C VAL A 14 0.07 -11.53 13.68
N ILE A 15 -1.24 -11.67 13.44
CA ILE A 15 -2.18 -10.55 13.55
C ILE A 15 -2.24 -10.03 15.00
N GLU A 16 -2.34 -10.93 15.98
CA GLU A 16 -2.34 -10.58 17.41
C GLU A 16 -1.03 -9.85 17.81
N ASP A 17 0.12 -10.32 17.32
CA ASP A 17 1.42 -9.68 17.57
C ASP A 17 1.49 -8.27 16.95
N ILE A 18 0.88 -8.06 15.78
CA ILE A 18 0.76 -6.74 15.14
C ILE A 18 -0.18 -5.83 15.94
N GLU A 19 -1.32 -6.33 16.40
CA GLU A 19 -2.29 -5.58 17.20
C GLU A 19 -1.72 -5.16 18.57
N GLN A 20 -0.77 -5.93 19.11
CA GLN A 20 -0.05 -5.59 20.33
C GLN A 20 1.11 -4.59 20.11
N SER A 21 1.42 -4.26 18.86
CA SER A 21 2.44 -3.27 18.51
C SER A 21 1.83 -1.87 18.42
N ASP A 22 2.63 -0.84 18.70
CA ASP A 22 2.20 0.56 18.65
C ASP A 22 2.09 1.09 17.20
N PHE A 23 1.17 0.53 16.40
CA PHE A 23 0.87 1.03 15.06
C PHE A 23 -0.22 2.10 15.09
N LEU A 24 -0.02 3.15 14.29
CA LEU A 24 -1.07 4.10 13.96
C LEU A 24 -1.95 3.51 12.85
N TYR A 25 -3.23 3.30 13.16
CA TYR A 25 -4.23 2.91 12.17
C TYR A 25 -4.85 4.14 11.55
N LEU A 26 -4.53 4.39 10.27
CA LEU A 26 -5.12 5.49 9.52
C LEU A 26 -6.57 5.15 9.15
N ALA A 27 -7.51 6.04 9.48
CA ALA A 27 -8.94 5.78 9.31
C ALA A 27 -9.40 6.01 7.87
N LEU A 28 -10.32 5.17 7.39
CA LEU A 28 -11.13 5.47 6.21
C LEU A 28 -12.21 6.48 6.62
N GLY A 29 -11.91 7.76 6.43
CA GLY A 29 -12.83 8.85 6.73
C GLY A 29 -13.41 9.48 5.46
N ARG A 30 -14.30 10.46 5.65
CA ARG A 30 -14.95 11.17 4.55
C ARG A 30 -13.94 11.78 3.55
N ASP A 31 -12.86 12.36 4.05
CA ASP A 31 -11.82 12.97 3.22
C ASP A 31 -11.11 11.92 2.34
N THR A 32 -10.90 10.71 2.87
CA THR A 32 -10.36 9.58 2.12
C THR A 32 -11.36 9.06 1.09
N GLU A 33 -12.64 8.98 1.44
CA GLU A 33 -13.71 8.52 0.54
C GLU A 33 -13.86 9.43 -0.68
N ASP A 34 -13.74 10.76 -0.50
CA ASP A 34 -13.82 11.73 -1.60
C ASP A 34 -12.68 11.50 -2.62
N ILE A 35 -11.44 11.29 -2.14
CA ILE A 35 -10.29 10.97 -3.01
C ILE A 35 -10.49 9.61 -3.68
N PHE A 36 -10.91 8.59 -2.91
CA PHE A 36 -11.13 7.25 -3.43
C PHE A 36 -12.22 7.23 -4.52
N ALA A 37 -13.32 7.96 -4.32
CA ALA A 37 -14.39 8.09 -5.32
C ALA A 37 -13.88 8.74 -6.62
N ALA A 38 -13.04 9.76 -6.52
CA ALA A 38 -12.41 10.39 -7.68
C ALA A 38 -11.47 9.41 -8.43
N MET A 39 -10.70 8.59 -7.71
CA MET A 39 -9.87 7.55 -8.32
C MET A 39 -10.71 6.50 -9.04
N MET A 40 -11.81 6.03 -8.42
CA MET A 40 -12.74 5.07 -9.02
C MET A 40 -13.40 5.64 -10.30
N ALA A 41 -13.69 6.94 -10.33
CA ALA A 41 -14.24 7.61 -11.50
C ALA A 41 -13.22 7.84 -12.63
N THR A 42 -11.92 7.61 -12.38
CA THR A 42 -10.84 7.86 -13.35
C THR A 42 -10.66 6.64 -14.27
N PRO A 43 -10.96 6.73 -15.59
CA PRO A 43 -10.93 5.56 -16.48
C PRO A 43 -9.57 4.88 -16.60
N ALA A 44 -8.48 5.65 -16.53
CA ALA A 44 -7.12 5.11 -16.58
C ALA A 44 -6.80 4.18 -15.40
N LEU A 45 -7.49 4.34 -14.27
CA LEU A 45 -7.34 3.53 -13.07
C LEU A 45 -8.37 2.38 -12.98
N LYS A 46 -9.19 2.19 -14.02
CA LYS A 46 -10.26 1.17 -14.02
C LYS A 46 -9.74 -0.24 -13.74
N ARG A 47 -8.52 -0.56 -14.19
CA ARG A 47 -7.90 -1.88 -13.98
C ARG A 47 -7.74 -2.29 -12.51
N PHE A 48 -7.71 -1.33 -11.59
CA PHE A 48 -7.51 -1.59 -10.16
C PHE A 48 -8.76 -2.11 -9.45
N TRP A 49 -9.94 -1.76 -9.93
CA TRP A 49 -11.21 -2.05 -9.26
C TRP A 49 -12.23 -2.78 -10.14
N HIS A 50 -12.05 -2.73 -11.46
CA HIS A 50 -12.89 -3.45 -12.40
C HIS A 50 -12.13 -4.69 -12.91
N PRO A 51 -12.45 -5.89 -12.44
CA PRO A 51 -11.79 -7.09 -12.91
C PRO A 51 -12.00 -7.27 -14.41
N ASP A 52 -10.95 -7.63 -15.15
CA ASP A 52 -11.09 -8.07 -16.54
C ASP A 52 -11.69 -9.48 -16.55
N PRO A 53 -12.88 -9.69 -17.16
CA PRO A 53 -13.51 -11.01 -17.24
C PRO A 53 -12.65 -12.06 -17.95
N LYS A 54 -11.69 -11.63 -18.78
CA LYS A 54 -10.78 -12.50 -19.53
C LYS A 54 -9.48 -12.78 -18.79
N ALA A 55 -9.20 -12.08 -17.69
CA ALA A 55 -8.00 -12.32 -16.91
C ALA A 55 -8.09 -13.66 -16.18
N LYS A 56 -6.97 -14.40 -16.17
CA LYS A 56 -6.83 -15.68 -15.46
C LYS A 56 -7.10 -15.54 -13.94
N HIS A 57 -6.90 -14.35 -13.40
CA HIS A 57 -7.19 -14.00 -12.01
C HIS A 57 -7.92 -12.66 -11.95
N GLN A 58 -9.15 -12.69 -11.43
CA GLN A 58 -9.93 -11.48 -11.14
C GLN A 58 -9.48 -10.96 -9.77
N ARG A 59 -8.52 -10.04 -9.75
CA ARG A 59 -8.11 -9.33 -8.52
C ARG A 59 -8.79 -7.98 -8.51
N VAL A 60 -9.60 -7.73 -7.48
CA VAL A 60 -9.93 -6.37 -7.05
C VAL A 60 -8.81 -5.97 -6.10
N SER A 61 -8.08 -4.92 -6.44
CA SER A 61 -6.98 -4.45 -5.60
C SER A 61 -7.46 -3.38 -4.64
N HIS A 62 -6.92 -3.36 -3.42
CA HIS A 62 -7.16 -2.27 -2.46
C HIS A 62 -6.18 -1.12 -2.62
N ASP A 63 -5.33 -1.13 -3.66
CA ASP A 63 -4.28 -0.13 -3.87
C ASP A 63 -4.84 1.28 -4.00
N LEU A 64 -6.00 1.46 -4.62
CA LEU A 64 -6.67 2.78 -4.68
C LEU A 64 -7.11 3.26 -3.30
N THR A 65 -7.56 2.36 -2.42
CA THR A 65 -7.90 2.71 -1.04
C THR A 65 -6.66 3.10 -0.25
N ILE A 66 -5.57 2.34 -0.38
CA ILE A 66 -4.28 2.64 0.26
C ILE A 66 -3.73 3.99 -0.24
N ALA A 67 -3.78 4.24 -1.55
CA ALA A 67 -3.36 5.49 -2.16
C ALA A 67 -4.19 6.68 -1.66
N ALA A 68 -5.51 6.53 -1.56
CA ALA A 68 -6.38 7.57 -1.03
C ALA A 68 -6.05 7.90 0.44
N ILE A 69 -5.82 6.88 1.27
CA ILE A 69 -5.39 7.06 2.67
C ILE A 69 -4.04 7.80 2.71
N ALA A 70 -3.05 7.35 1.94
CA ALA A 70 -1.74 7.96 1.86
C ALA A 70 -1.83 9.46 1.51
N ILE A 71 -2.64 9.82 0.51
CA ILE A 71 -2.88 11.23 0.14
C ILE A 71 -3.57 11.99 1.27
N THR A 72 -4.58 11.40 1.91
CA THR A 72 -5.36 12.05 2.98
C THR A 72 -4.49 12.44 4.16
N TYR A 73 -3.59 11.54 4.57
CA TYR A 73 -2.74 11.71 5.75
C TYR A 73 -1.29 12.13 5.39
N ASP A 74 -1.04 12.52 4.14
CA ASP A 74 0.29 12.88 3.60
C ASP A 74 1.40 11.88 4.02
N THR A 75 1.07 10.59 3.98
CA THR A 75 1.94 9.51 4.48
C THR A 75 2.45 8.67 3.32
N PRO A 76 3.78 8.51 3.14
CA PRO A 76 4.31 7.68 2.07
C PRO A 76 4.00 6.19 2.23
N ILE A 77 4.06 5.49 1.11
CA ILE A 77 3.71 4.07 1.01
C ILE A 77 5.01 3.27 0.90
N LEU A 78 5.20 2.29 1.80
CA LEU A 78 6.24 1.28 1.68
C LEU A 78 5.65 0.05 0.99
N THR A 79 6.13 -0.29 -0.21
CA THR A 79 5.57 -1.39 -0.99
C THR A 79 6.55 -1.92 -2.02
N THR A 80 6.44 -3.20 -2.35
CA THR A 80 7.16 -3.82 -3.48
C THR A 80 6.31 -3.83 -4.75
N ASP A 81 5.11 -3.26 -4.71
CA ASP A 81 4.18 -3.18 -5.83
C ASP A 81 4.43 -1.89 -6.64
N SER A 82 4.84 -2.03 -7.89
CA SER A 82 5.11 -0.90 -8.79
C SER A 82 3.84 -0.24 -9.32
N ASP A 83 2.66 -0.84 -9.11
CA ASP A 83 1.39 -0.28 -9.57
C ASP A 83 1.10 1.13 -9.02
N PHE A 84 1.71 1.51 -7.89
CA PHE A 84 1.57 2.84 -7.31
C PHE A 84 2.21 3.95 -8.16
N GLU A 85 3.18 3.66 -9.02
CA GLU A 85 3.71 4.63 -10.00
C GLU A 85 2.64 5.01 -11.03
N ASP A 86 1.83 4.05 -11.47
CA ASP A 86 0.72 4.30 -12.39
C ASP A 86 -0.37 5.12 -11.72
N ILE A 87 -0.67 4.86 -10.44
CA ILE A 87 -1.59 5.69 -9.65
C ILE A 87 -1.04 7.12 -9.52
N HIS A 88 0.25 7.27 -9.23
CA HIS A 88 0.91 8.57 -9.06
C HIS A 88 0.77 9.50 -10.26
N ARG A 89 0.77 8.95 -11.48
CA ARG A 89 0.57 9.72 -12.73
C ARG A 89 -0.78 10.43 -12.80
N HIS A 90 -1.78 9.97 -12.04
CA HIS A 90 -3.13 10.53 -12.01
C HIS A 90 -3.44 11.25 -10.70
N PHE A 91 -2.88 10.76 -9.59
CA PHE A 91 -3.09 11.31 -8.25
C PHE A 91 -1.74 11.37 -7.54
N SER A 92 -1.23 12.59 -7.31
CA SER A 92 0.09 12.77 -6.70
C SER A 92 0.14 12.11 -5.32
N LEU A 93 0.88 11.02 -5.22
CA LEU A 93 1.21 10.35 -3.96
C LEU A 93 2.26 11.14 -3.17
N PRO A 94 2.25 11.06 -1.83
CA PRO A 94 3.23 11.74 -0.96
C PRO A 94 4.63 11.12 -1.00
N GLY A 95 4.76 9.91 -1.54
CA GLY A 95 6.00 9.17 -1.74
C GLY A 95 5.71 7.67 -1.80
N VAL A 96 6.53 6.93 -2.53
CA VAL A 96 6.44 5.47 -2.64
C VAL A 96 7.85 4.90 -2.60
N TYR A 97 8.16 4.11 -1.58
CA TYR A 97 9.47 3.51 -1.38
C TYR A 97 9.40 2.00 -1.52
N ASN A 98 10.34 1.44 -2.28
CA ASN A 98 10.52 0.00 -2.42
C ASN A 98 11.57 -0.50 -1.42
N PRO A 99 11.15 -1.21 -0.35
CA PRO A 99 12.07 -1.68 0.68
C PRO A 99 13.02 -2.79 0.22
N LEU A 100 12.74 -3.45 -0.92
CA LEU A 100 13.61 -4.52 -1.43
C LEU A 100 14.76 -3.98 -2.29
N THR A 101 14.50 -2.95 -3.09
CA THR A 101 15.53 -2.30 -3.92
C THR A 101 16.17 -1.10 -3.21
N GLU A 102 15.59 -0.66 -2.09
CA GLU A 102 16.03 0.48 -1.30
C GLU A 102 15.96 1.81 -2.09
N GLU A 103 14.90 1.95 -2.89
CA GLU A 103 14.70 3.07 -3.83
C GLU A 103 13.33 3.73 -3.69
N TRP A 104 13.27 5.04 -3.94
CA TRP A 104 12.01 5.75 -4.14
C TRP A 104 11.50 5.53 -5.57
N LEU A 105 10.35 4.88 -5.69
CA LEU A 105 9.60 4.79 -6.96
C LEU A 105 8.89 6.13 -7.27
N VAL A 106 8.50 6.81 -6.20
CA VAL A 106 7.98 8.19 -6.23
C VAL A 106 8.68 8.94 -5.11
N GLU A 107 9.41 9.99 -5.47
CA GLU A 107 10.13 10.82 -4.49
C GLU A 107 9.20 11.32 -3.38
N ALA A 108 9.70 11.25 -2.15
CA ALA A 108 8.96 11.74 -1.00
C ALA A 108 8.83 13.26 -1.04
N ARG A 109 7.65 13.78 -0.73
CA ARG A 109 7.43 15.23 -0.62
C ARG A 109 8.24 15.86 0.50
N MET A 110 8.43 15.10 1.58
CA MET A 110 9.24 15.48 2.72
C MET A 110 10.34 14.44 2.91
N PRO A 111 11.57 14.85 3.26
CA PRO A 111 12.62 13.90 3.64
C PRO A 111 12.15 13.05 4.82
N ILE A 112 12.27 11.74 4.68
CA ILE A 112 11.94 10.77 5.73
C ILE A 112 13.16 9.90 5.95
N GLU A 113 13.60 9.83 7.19
CA GLU A 113 14.62 8.88 7.60
C GLU A 113 13.97 7.50 7.70
N LEU A 114 14.32 6.62 6.76
CA LEU A 114 13.87 5.24 6.79
C LEU A 114 14.84 4.41 7.63
N PRO A 115 14.34 3.54 8.53
CA PRO A 115 15.21 2.64 9.26
C PRO A 115 15.87 1.65 8.28
N GLY A 116 17.16 1.38 8.48
CA GLY A 116 17.86 0.35 7.73
C GLY A 116 17.19 -1.01 7.97
N LEU A 117 16.61 -1.59 6.92
CA LEU A 117 15.87 -2.86 7.02
C LEU A 117 16.80 -4.06 7.23
N ARG A 118 18.12 -3.87 7.12
CA ARG A 118 19.16 -4.85 7.44
C ARG A 118 19.90 -4.40 8.70
N PRO A 119 19.67 -5.03 9.87
CA PRO A 119 20.39 -4.68 11.09
C PRO A 119 21.91 -4.92 11.02
N ASP A 120 22.39 -5.70 10.04
CA ASP A 120 23.77 -6.20 9.98
C ASP A 120 24.59 -5.68 8.78
N ALA A 121 24.04 -4.79 7.95
CA ALA A 121 24.79 -4.22 6.83
C ALA A 121 25.58 -2.99 7.31
N PRO A 122 26.90 -2.90 7.08
CA PRO A 122 27.66 -1.72 7.44
C PRO A 122 27.11 -0.50 6.69
N ALA A 123 26.89 0.60 7.41
CA ALA A 123 26.54 1.88 6.81
C ALA A 123 27.65 2.26 5.81
N ILE A 124 27.24 2.61 4.59
CA ILE A 124 28.13 3.08 3.52
C ILE A 124 28.40 4.57 3.73
#